data_AF-A0A8I1N2D1-F1
#
_entry.id   AF-A0A8I1N2D1-F1
#
_cell.length_a   1.000
_cell.length_b   1.000
_cell.length_c   1.000
_cell.angle_alpha   90.00
_cell.angle_beta   90.00
_cell.angle_gamma   90.00
#
_symmetry.space_group_name_H-M   'P 1'
#
loop_
_entity.id
_entity.type
_entity.pdbx_description
1 polymer ?
#
loop_
_entity_poly.entity_id
_entity_poly.type
_entity_poly.pdbx_seq_one_letter_code
_entity_poly.pdbx_strand_id
1 'polypeptide(L)'
;MKLIKEAEFLTRGYGRTGGKDNRRQQRARMLAFAEHCAATGAHSFGQVGKNHVISYWKAHRTLSPATAYAHWLAIRELWRLAGKPGVPPEPRTTGAMESD
;
A
#
# COMPACT_ATOMS: atom_id res chain seq x y z
N MET A 1 -0.73 -2.07 -18.00
CA MET A 1 -1.60 -1.46 -16.97
C MET A 1 -1.06 -0.07 -16.60
N LYS A 2 -1.85 0.99 -16.82
CA LYS A 2 -1.43 2.39 -16.61
C LYS A 2 -1.07 2.70 -15.15
N LEU A 3 -1.87 2.23 -14.20
CA LEU A 3 -1.68 2.44 -12.76
C LEU A 3 -0.37 1.84 -12.23
N ILE A 4 0.00 0.63 -12.67
CA ILE A 4 1.25 -0.02 -12.24
C ILE A 4 2.46 0.79 -12.74
N LYS A 5 2.45 1.23 -14.01
CA LYS A 5 3.52 2.08 -14.56
C LYS A 5 3.64 3.41 -13.81
N GLU A 6 2.51 4.00 -13.40
CA GLU A 6 2.48 5.19 -12.55
C GLU A 6 3.11 4.92 -11.17
N ALA A 7 2.78 3.78 -10.54
CA ALA A 7 3.40 3.37 -9.28
C ALA A 7 4.92 3.15 -9.44
N GLU A 8 5.36 2.55 -10.55
CA GLU A 8 6.77 2.39 -10.85
C GLU A 8 7.47 3.74 -11.02
N PHE A 9 6.86 4.68 -11.72
CA PHE A 9 7.39 6.03 -11.90
C PHE A 9 7.53 6.77 -10.56
N LEU A 10 6.47 6.78 -9.74
CA LEU A 10 6.46 7.40 -8.43
C LEU A 10 7.51 6.81 -7.48
N THR A 11 7.79 5.51 -7.60
CA THR A 11 8.72 4.79 -6.70
C THR A 11 10.17 4.78 -7.18
N ARG A 12 10.48 5.25 -8.40
CA ARG A 12 11.87 5.33 -8.91
C ARG A 12 12.76 6.24 -8.07
N GLY A 13 12.22 7.36 -7.59
CA GLY A 13 12.91 8.29 -6.69
C GLY A 13 12.85 7.90 -5.21
N TYR A 14 12.17 6.80 -4.89
CA TYR A 14 11.97 6.37 -3.51
C TYR A 14 13.20 5.64 -2.97
N GLY A 15 14.15 6.42 -2.45
CA GLY A 15 15.30 5.93 -1.70
C GLY A 15 15.21 6.32 -0.23
N ARG A 16 14.50 5.56 0.61
CA ARG A 16 14.72 5.66 2.06
C ARG A 16 16.14 5.21 2.39
N THR A 17 16.74 5.87 3.39
CA THR A 17 17.88 5.38 4.16
C THR A 17 17.54 3.99 4.72
N GLY A 18 18.18 2.94 4.21
CA GLY A 18 17.92 1.56 4.59
C GLY A 18 18.55 0.57 3.59
N GLY A 19 18.73 -0.69 3.98
CA GLY A 19 19.37 -1.71 3.16
C GLY A 19 18.65 -1.98 1.83
N LYS A 20 19.39 -2.47 0.83
CA LYS A 20 18.90 -2.79 -0.53
C LYS A 20 17.65 -3.68 -0.50
N ASP A 21 17.64 -4.69 0.37
CA ASP A 21 16.54 -5.65 0.47
C ASP A 21 15.27 -5.02 1.02
N ASN A 22 15.38 -4.16 2.03
CA ASN A 22 14.22 -3.44 2.57
C ASN A 22 13.60 -2.53 1.51
N ARG A 23 14.42 -1.82 0.70
CA ARG A 23 13.93 -0.99 -0.41
C ARG A 23 13.21 -1.85 -1.46
N ARG A 24 13.78 -3.00 -1.83
CA ARG A 24 13.17 -3.94 -2.77
C ARG A 24 11.82 -4.44 -2.26
N GLN A 25 11.73 -4.82 -0.98
CA GLN A 25 10.49 -5.30 -0.37
C GLN A 25 9.43 -4.18 -0.28
N GLN A 26 9.79 -2.96 0.13
CA GLN A 26 8.89 -1.81 0.12
C GLN A 26 8.31 -1.58 -1.28
N ARG A 27 9.15 -1.54 -2.31
CA ARG A 27 8.69 -1.36 -3.70
C ARG A 27 7.77 -2.50 -4.13
N ALA A 28 8.09 -3.75 -3.80
CA ALA A 28 7.23 -4.89 -4.13
C ALA A 28 5.83 -4.76 -3.50
N ARG A 29 5.73 -4.31 -2.24
CA ARG A 29 4.45 -4.08 -1.55
C ARG A 29 3.65 -2.94 -2.18
N MET A 30 4.33 -1.85 -2.59
CA MET A 30 3.70 -0.74 -3.32
C MET A 30 3.09 -1.21 -4.64
N LEU A 31 3.82 -2.04 -5.39
CA LEU A 31 3.34 -2.59 -6.66
C LEU A 31 2.20 -3.58 -6.46
N ALA A 32 2.26 -4.44 -5.44
CA ALA A 32 1.15 -5.35 -5.11
C ALA A 32 -0.14 -4.59 -4.79
N PHE A 33 -0.05 -3.46 -4.08
CA PHE A 33 -1.22 -2.60 -3.85
C PHE A 33 -1.73 -1.94 -5.14
N ALA A 34 -0.84 -1.44 -6.01
CA ALA A 34 -1.22 -0.85 -7.29
C ALA A 34 -1.88 -1.89 -8.22
N GLU A 35 -1.38 -3.12 -8.23
CA GLU A 35 -1.95 -4.23 -8.97
C GLU A 35 -3.35 -4.59 -8.46
N HIS A 36 -3.54 -4.68 -7.14
CA HIS A 36 -4.86 -4.89 -6.55
C HIS A 36 -5.84 -3.78 -6.96
N CYS A 37 -5.43 -2.52 -6.87
CA CYS A 37 -6.26 -1.39 -7.28
C CYS A 37 -6.64 -1.48 -8.77
N ALA A 38 -5.69 -1.87 -9.62
CA ALA A 38 -5.93 -2.04 -11.05
C ALA A 38 -6.93 -3.18 -11.34
N ALA A 39 -6.80 -4.30 -10.62
CA ALA A 39 -7.73 -5.43 -10.71
C ALA A 39 -9.15 -5.04 -10.26
N THR A 40 -9.27 -4.10 -9.33
CA THR A 40 -10.57 -3.53 -8.90
C THR A 40 -11.08 -2.39 -9.80
N GLY A 41 -10.40 -2.09 -10.93
CA GLY A 41 -10.86 -1.14 -11.94
C GLY A 41 -10.21 0.24 -11.90
N ALA A 42 -9.23 0.50 -11.03
CA ALA A 42 -8.53 1.78 -11.02
C ALA A 42 -7.50 1.87 -12.15
N HIS A 43 -7.52 2.96 -12.92
CA HIS A 43 -6.61 3.19 -14.04
C HIS A 43 -5.52 4.24 -13.75
N SER A 44 -5.69 5.03 -12.68
CA SER A 44 -4.70 6.01 -12.19
C SER A 44 -4.82 6.25 -10.68
N PHE A 45 -3.78 6.81 -10.05
CA PHE A 45 -3.80 7.11 -8.61
C PHE A 45 -4.82 8.17 -8.20
N GLY A 46 -5.31 8.97 -9.15
CA GLY A 46 -6.44 9.88 -8.95
C GLY A 46 -7.74 9.15 -8.58
N GLN A 47 -7.95 7.94 -9.10
CA GLN A 47 -9.13 7.11 -8.82
C GLN A 47 -8.95 6.25 -7.56
N VAL A 48 -7.70 5.99 -7.16
CA VAL A 48 -7.40 5.24 -5.95
C VAL A 48 -7.92 6.02 -4.73
N GLY A 49 -8.59 5.34 -3.82
CA GLY A 49 -9.30 5.97 -2.70
C GLY A 49 -9.38 5.03 -1.51
N LYS A 50 -9.98 5.49 -0.39
CA LYS A 50 -10.08 4.71 0.85
C LYS A 50 -10.70 3.31 0.63
N ASN A 51 -11.66 3.19 -0.28
CA ASN A 51 -12.33 1.92 -0.57
C ASN A 51 -11.37 0.89 -1.20
N HIS A 52 -10.41 1.34 -2.01
CA HIS A 52 -9.37 0.48 -2.57
C HIS A 52 -8.44 -0.05 -1.49
N VAL A 53 -8.07 0.80 -0.52
CA VAL A 53 -7.26 0.40 0.64
C VAL A 53 -8.00 -0.61 1.51
N ILE A 54 -9.29 -0.37 1.80
CA ILE A 54 -10.13 -1.31 2.54
C ILE A 54 -10.27 -2.63 1.79
N SER A 55 -10.50 -2.59 0.48
CA SER A 55 -10.57 -3.79 -0.37
C SER A 55 -9.25 -4.59 -0.32
N TYR A 56 -8.12 -3.90 -0.38
CA TYR A 56 -6.80 -4.52 -0.26
C TYR A 56 -6.64 -5.27 1.06
N TRP A 57 -7.02 -4.65 2.18
CA TRP A 57 -6.99 -5.30 3.49
C TRP A 57 -7.95 -6.48 3.60
N LYS A 58 -9.11 -6.41 2.96
CA LYS A 58 -10.05 -7.55 2.90
C LYS A 58 -9.46 -8.74 2.14
N ALA A 59 -8.68 -8.50 1.09
CA ALA A 59 -8.02 -9.55 0.32
C ALA A 59 -6.78 -10.15 1.03
N HIS A 60 -6.21 -9.44 2.00
CA HIS A 60 -4.97 -9.82 2.70
C HIS A 60 -5.18 -10.10 4.20
N ARG A 61 -6.37 -10.57 4.59
CA ARG A 61 -6.73 -10.82 6.01
C ARG A 61 -5.87 -11.88 6.70
N THR A 62 -5.19 -12.73 5.94
CA THR A 62 -4.32 -13.79 6.45
C THR A 62 -2.89 -13.32 6.75
N LEU A 63 -2.54 -12.07 6.45
CA LEU A 63 -1.22 -11.54 6.77
C LEU A 63 -1.04 -11.43 8.29
N SER A 64 0.17 -11.76 8.76
CA SER A 64 0.55 -11.49 10.14
C SER A 64 0.48 -9.98 10.45
N PRO A 65 0.28 -9.59 11.73
CA PRO A 65 0.28 -8.18 12.12
C PRO A 65 1.50 -7.39 11.65
N ALA A 66 2.70 -7.97 11.81
CA ALA A 66 3.95 -7.34 11.39
C ALA A 66 4.03 -7.17 9.86
N THR A 67 3.56 -8.16 9.11
CA THR A 67 3.51 -8.08 7.64
C THR A 67 2.48 -7.06 7.18
N ALA A 68 1.28 -7.05 7.75
CA ALA A 68 0.23 -6.08 7.44
C ALA A 68 0.70 -4.64 7.70
N TYR A 69 1.40 -4.42 8.82
CA TYR A 69 2.01 -3.13 9.14
C TYR A 69 3.07 -2.72 8.11
N ALA A 70 3.96 -3.64 7.70
CA ALA A 70 4.95 -3.37 6.66
C ALA A 70 4.30 -3.02 5.30
N HIS A 71 3.16 -3.65 4.96
CA HIS A 71 2.36 -3.26 3.80
C HIS A 71 1.75 -1.87 3.98
N TRP A 72 1.26 -1.52 5.17
CA TRP A 72 0.67 -0.21 5.40
C TRP A 72 1.71 0.91 5.27
N LEU A 73 2.93 0.71 5.77
CA LEU A 73 4.04 1.65 5.57
C LEU A 73 4.34 1.87 4.08
N ALA A 74 4.29 0.81 3.27
CA ALA A 74 4.46 0.90 1.82
C ALA A 74 3.33 1.70 1.16
N ILE A 75 2.07 1.39 1.51
CA ILE A 75 0.88 2.05 0.97
C ILE A 75 0.84 3.53 1.38
N ARG A 76 1.13 3.85 2.63
CA ARG A 76 1.21 5.22 3.16
C ARG A 76 2.22 6.06 2.40
N GLU A 77 3.38 5.49 2.13
CA GLU A 77 4.39 6.18 1.36
C GLU A 77 3.96 6.38 -0.10
N LEU A 78 3.40 5.37 -0.75
CA LEU A 78 2.89 5.50 -2.11
C LEU A 78 1.76 6.52 -2.19
N TRP A 79 0.89 6.59 -1.18
CA TRP A 79 -0.16 7.58 -1.04
C TRP A 79 0.40 9.01 -1.00
N ARG A 80 1.47 9.22 -0.21
CA ARG A 80 2.21 10.48 -0.14
C ARG A 80 2.88 10.84 -1.47
N LEU A 81 3.55 9.88 -2.10
CA LEU A 81 4.20 10.08 -3.41
C LEU A 81 3.19 10.43 -4.50
N ALA A 82 1.99 9.85 -4.45
CA ALA A 82 0.87 10.18 -5.33
C ALA A 82 0.19 11.53 -5.00
N GLY A 83 0.73 12.31 -4.05
CA GLY A 83 0.21 13.63 -3.67
C GLY A 83 -1.16 13.59 -3.00
N LYS A 84 -1.58 12.43 -2.47
CA LYS A 84 -2.92 12.28 -1.90
C LYS A 84 -2.95 12.84 -0.47
N PRO A 85 -4.00 13.58 -0.08
CA PRO A 85 -4.09 14.15 1.25
C PRO A 85 -4.30 13.07 2.32
N GLY A 86 -3.91 13.41 3.55
CA GLY A 86 -4.10 12.54 4.72
C GLY A 86 -3.28 11.24 4.66
N VAL A 87 -3.76 10.24 5.39
CA VAL A 87 -3.16 8.90 5.45
C VAL A 87 -4.15 7.84 4.97
N PRO A 88 -3.69 6.78 4.30
CA PRO A 88 -4.56 5.67 3.92
C PRO A 88 -5.02 4.89 5.17
N PRO A 89 -6.22 4.28 5.14
CA PRO A 89 -6.71 3.43 6.22
C PRO A 89 -5.70 2.36 6.66
N GLU A 90 -5.53 2.22 7.97
CA GLU A 90 -4.71 1.17 8.58
C GLU A 90 -5.35 -0.22 8.40
N PRO A 91 -4.52 -1.29 8.35
CA PRO A 91 -5.02 -2.65 8.38
C PRO A 91 -5.75 -2.85 9.70
N ARG A 92 -6.93 -3.50 9.65
CA ARG A 92 -7.56 -4.01 10.87
C ARG A 92 -6.80 -5.23 11.33
N THR A 93 -5.71 -5.02 12.05
CA THR A 93 -5.06 -6.08 12.80
C THR A 93 -6.00 -6.47 13.94
N THR A 94 -6.68 -7.60 13.79
CA THR A 94 -7.33 -8.28 14.91
C THR A 94 -6.25 -8.46 15.98
N GLY A 95 -6.36 -7.72 17.08
CA GLY A 95 -5.23 -7.42 17.97
C GLY A 95 -5.32 -6.05 18.66
N ALA A 96 -6.34 -5.23 18.34
CA ALA A 96 -6.90 -4.40 19.41
C ALA A 96 -7.48 -5.37 20.43
N MET A 97 -6.87 -5.41 21.62
CA MET A 97 -7.48 -5.92 22.84
C MET A 97 -8.92 -5.40 22.90
N GLU A 98 -9.88 -6.24 22.58
CA GLU A 98 -11.16 -6.24 23.27
C GLU A 98 -10.79 -6.69 24.69
N SER A 99 -10.58 -5.70 25.57
CA SER A 99 -10.66 -5.93 27.00
C SER A 99 -12.14 -6.14 27.30
N ASP A 100 -12.53 -7.39 27.50
CA ASP A 100 -13.65 -7.76 28.37
C ASP A 100 -13.23 -7.62 29.85
#